data_AF-K0I5G5-F1
#
_entry.id   AF-K0I5G5-F1
#
_cell.length_a   1.000
_cell.length_b   1.000
_cell.length_c   1.000
_cell.angle_alpha   90.00
_cell.angle_beta   90.00
_cell.angle_gamma   90.00
#
_symmetry.space_group_name_H-M   'P 1'
#
loop_
_entity.id
_entity.type
_entity.pdbx_description
1 polymer ?
#
loop_
_entity_poly.entity_id
_entity_poly.type
_entity_poly.pdbx_seq_one_letter_code
_entity_poly.pdbx_strand_id
1 'polypeptide(L)'
;MSLTAEQILASHKANIETLFGLTSKAFEGVEKLVELNVTASRAALSEAANHTQAVLAVKDAQELLALQAGLFQPLAEKTAAYSRHLYDIASGTGAEFGKAFEAQATDAQKAFTNLVDSAAKNAPAGSETAVAVMKSAVSAANNAFESVQKAVKQASDVAEANFNAVANTAANAAKTAAPRKR
;
A
#
# COMPACT_ATOMS: atom_id res chain seq x y z
N MET A 1 6.00 26.57 -30.34
CA MET A 1 6.60 25.45 -31.11
C MET A 1 5.81 24.19 -30.79
N SER A 2 5.36 23.47 -31.82
CA SER A 2 4.64 22.19 -31.70
C SER A 2 5.55 21.10 -31.15
N LEU A 3 5.01 20.19 -30.33
CA LEU A 3 5.70 18.97 -29.90
C LEU A 3 6.31 18.26 -31.11
N THR A 4 7.61 17.93 -31.06
CA THR A 4 8.25 17.23 -32.18
C THR A 4 7.75 15.79 -32.25
N ALA A 5 7.77 15.18 -33.44
CA ALA A 5 7.34 13.79 -33.60
C ALA A 5 8.11 12.82 -32.68
N GLU A 6 9.40 13.09 -32.42
CA GLU A 6 10.22 12.34 -31.46
C GLU A 6 9.72 12.48 -30.01
N GLN A 7 9.30 13.67 -29.58
CA GLN A 7 8.74 13.88 -28.24
C GLN A 7 7.42 13.13 -28.07
N ILE A 8 6.57 13.11 -29.10
CA ILE A 8 5.30 12.35 -29.08
C ILE A 8 5.60 10.86 -28.97
N LEU A 9 6.51 10.34 -29.80
CA LEU A 9 6.87 8.92 -29.80
C LEU A 9 7.49 8.47 -28.46
N ALA A 10 8.38 9.28 -27.89
CA ALA A 10 8.99 9.02 -26.58
C ALA A 10 7.93 8.99 -25.46
N SER A 11 6.96 9.91 -25.50
CA SER A 11 5.86 9.96 -24.54
C SER A 11 4.97 8.72 -24.62
N HIS A 12 4.62 8.28 -25.85
CA HIS A 12 3.85 7.05 -26.05
C HIS A 12 4.60 5.82 -25.55
N LYS A 13 5.91 5.73 -25.81
CA LYS A 13 6.74 4.62 -25.31
C LYS A 13 6.75 4.58 -23.78
N ALA A 14 7.01 5.71 -23.12
CA ALA A 14 7.02 5.81 -21.66
C ALA A 14 5.66 5.43 -21.03
N ASN A 15 4.56 5.85 -21.64
CA ASN A 15 3.21 5.46 -21.20
C ASN A 15 2.97 3.95 -21.32
N ILE A 16 3.43 3.33 -22.40
CA ILE A 16 3.32 1.88 -22.62
C ILE A 16 4.17 1.11 -21.60
N GLU A 17 5.41 1.53 -21.36
CA GLU A 17 6.30 0.94 -20.36
C GLU A 17 5.70 1.04 -18.95
N THR A 18 5.13 2.20 -18.61
CA THR A 18 4.42 2.42 -17.33
C THR A 18 3.20 1.49 -17.21
N LEU A 19 2.39 1.37 -18.27
CA LEU A 19 1.22 0.51 -18.28
C LEU A 19 1.59 -0.96 -18.08
N PHE A 20 2.61 -1.46 -18.79
CA PHE A 20 3.08 -2.83 -18.62
C PHE A 20 3.69 -3.06 -17.23
N GLY A 21 4.46 -2.09 -16.71
CA GLY A 21 5.01 -2.15 -15.36
C GLY A 21 3.92 -2.24 -14.29
N LEU A 22 2.91 -1.37 -14.36
CA LEU A 22 1.78 -1.37 -13.43
C LEU A 22 0.93 -2.65 -13.53
N THR A 23 0.69 -3.12 -14.75
CA THR A 23 -0.02 -4.39 -14.98
C THR A 23 0.74 -5.56 -14.35
N SER A 24 2.06 -5.63 -14.57
CA SER A 24 2.92 -6.64 -13.94
C SER A 24 2.86 -6.55 -12.41
N LYS A 25 2.86 -5.35 -11.82
CA LYS A 25 2.72 -5.17 -10.37
C LYS A 25 1.36 -5.57 -9.83
N ALA A 26 0.28 -5.33 -10.58
CA ALA A 26 -1.04 -5.81 -10.21
C ALA A 26 -1.10 -7.35 -10.18
N PHE A 27 -0.52 -8.01 -11.18
CA PHE A 27 -0.40 -9.47 -11.20
C PHE A 27 0.46 -10.01 -10.04
N GLU A 28 1.59 -9.36 -9.74
CA GLU A 28 2.42 -9.71 -8.56
C GLU A 28 1.62 -9.60 -7.24
N GLY A 29 0.77 -8.58 -7.12
CA GLY A 29 -0.14 -8.44 -5.98
C GLY A 29 -1.15 -9.60 -5.88
N VAL A 30 -1.75 -10.00 -7.01
CA VAL A 30 -2.67 -11.15 -7.07
C VAL A 30 -1.94 -12.46 -6.73
N GLU A 31 -0.73 -12.67 -7.23
CA GLU A 31 0.09 -13.85 -6.91
C GLU A 31 0.34 -13.95 -5.41
N LYS A 32 0.71 -12.84 -4.75
CA LYS A 32 0.89 -12.79 -3.28
C LYS A 32 -0.40 -13.05 -2.52
N LEU A 33 -1.55 -12.57 -3.01
CA LEU A 33 -2.85 -12.88 -2.40
C LEU A 33 -3.19 -14.37 -2.49
N VAL A 34 -2.93 -14.99 -3.64
CA VAL A 34 -3.12 -16.43 -3.83
C VAL A 34 -2.19 -17.21 -2.91
N GLU A 35 -0.90 -16.84 -2.85
CA GLU A 35 0.08 -17.45 -1.97
C GLU A 35 -0.33 -17.36 -0.49
N LEU A 36 -0.83 -16.20 -0.05
CA LEU A 36 -1.35 -16.01 1.30
C LEU A 36 -2.52 -16.96 1.60
N ASN A 37 -3.48 -17.09 0.69
CA ASN A 37 -4.63 -17.98 0.87
C ASN A 37 -4.25 -19.47 0.88
N VAL A 38 -3.31 -19.88 0.01
CA VAL A 38 -2.79 -21.26 -0.01
C VAL A 38 -2.06 -21.57 1.28
N THR A 39 -1.23 -20.65 1.77
CA THR A 39 -0.49 -20.80 3.04
C THR A 39 -1.45 -20.90 4.23
N ALA A 40 -2.45 -20.02 4.30
CA ALA A 40 -3.48 -20.07 5.35
C ALA A 40 -4.29 -21.38 5.30
N SER A 41 -4.67 -21.84 4.11
CA SER A 41 -5.42 -23.10 3.93
C SER A 41 -4.60 -24.31 4.34
N ARG A 42 -3.31 -24.37 3.97
CA ARG A 42 -2.40 -25.44 4.38
C ARG A 42 -2.20 -25.45 5.89
N ALA A 43 -2.04 -24.29 6.50
CA ALA A 43 -1.93 -24.16 7.96
C ALA A 43 -3.20 -24.67 8.65
N ALA A 44 -4.39 -24.26 8.17
CA ALA A 44 -5.67 -24.72 8.70
C ALA A 44 -5.86 -26.24 8.58
N LEU A 45 -5.48 -26.85 7.45
CA LEU A 45 -5.53 -28.30 7.25
C LEU A 45 -4.61 -29.05 8.22
N SER A 46 -3.36 -28.60 8.36
CA SER A 46 -2.41 -29.21 9.31
C SER A 46 -2.91 -29.09 10.75
N GLU A 47 -3.52 -27.97 11.08
CA GLU A 47 -4.05 -27.70 12.41
C GLU A 47 -5.30 -28.52 12.70
N ALA A 48 -6.19 -28.72 11.73
CA ALA A 48 -7.32 -29.63 11.85
C ALA A 48 -6.87 -31.08 12.08
N ALA A 49 -5.83 -31.54 11.36
CA ALA A 49 -5.25 -32.86 11.57
C ALA A 49 -4.66 -33.01 12.98
N ASN A 50 -3.84 -32.05 13.41
CA ASN A 50 -3.25 -32.04 14.75
C ASN A 50 -4.31 -31.95 15.85
N HIS A 51 -5.33 -31.12 15.66
CA HIS A 51 -6.42 -30.98 16.61
C HIS A 51 -7.23 -32.26 16.72
N THR A 52 -7.52 -32.93 15.60
CA THR A 52 -8.19 -34.24 15.60
C THR A 52 -7.36 -35.28 16.36
N GLN A 53 -6.05 -35.35 16.12
CA GLN A 53 -5.16 -36.23 16.87
C GLN A 53 -5.13 -35.90 18.37
N ALA A 54 -5.09 -34.61 18.72
CA ALA A 54 -5.10 -34.17 20.11
C ALA A 54 -6.41 -34.55 20.80
N VAL A 55 -7.57 -34.35 20.15
CA VAL A 55 -8.88 -34.76 20.69
C VAL A 55 -8.93 -36.27 20.91
N LEU A 56 -8.40 -37.07 19.97
CA LEU A 56 -8.36 -38.53 20.11
C LEU A 56 -7.41 -39.02 21.22
N ALA A 57 -6.45 -38.20 21.63
CA ALA A 57 -5.48 -38.52 22.67
C ALA A 57 -5.89 -38.08 24.09
N VAL A 58 -6.97 -37.30 24.21
CA VAL A 58 -7.50 -36.80 25.49
C VAL A 58 -7.99 -37.97 26.36
N LYS A 59 -7.57 -37.99 27.63
CA LYS A 59 -7.90 -39.06 28.58
C LYS A 59 -9.05 -38.71 29.52
N ASP A 60 -9.31 -37.42 29.72
CA ASP A 60 -10.38 -36.95 30.62
C ASP A 60 -10.94 -35.58 30.19
N ALA A 61 -12.05 -35.18 30.83
CA ALA A 61 -12.72 -33.91 30.52
C ALA A 61 -11.86 -32.67 30.86
N GLN A 62 -10.88 -32.80 31.74
CA GLN A 62 -10.00 -31.71 32.15
C GLN A 62 -8.94 -31.44 31.07
N GLU A 63 -8.38 -32.48 30.48
CA GLU A 63 -7.51 -32.42 29.29
C GLU A 63 -8.26 -31.86 28.07
N LEU A 64 -9.56 -32.18 27.90
CA LEU A 64 -10.38 -31.62 26.82
C LEU A 64 -10.55 -30.10 26.96
N LEU A 65 -10.85 -29.61 28.17
CA LEU A 65 -10.98 -28.18 28.44
C LEU A 65 -9.67 -27.44 28.23
N ALA A 66 -8.54 -28.05 28.62
CA ALA A 66 -7.21 -27.50 28.37
C ALA A 66 -6.91 -27.40 26.87
N LEU A 67 -7.27 -28.44 26.10
CA LEU A 67 -7.13 -28.46 24.64
C LEU A 67 -7.95 -27.34 23.98
N GLN A 68 -9.20 -27.15 24.41
CA GLN A 68 -10.06 -26.08 23.89
C GLN A 68 -9.53 -24.68 24.22
N ALA A 69 -9.04 -24.46 25.44
CA ALA A 69 -8.46 -23.19 25.84
C ALA A 69 -7.20 -22.85 25.02
N GLY A 70 -6.39 -23.86 24.66
CA GLY A 70 -5.18 -23.71 23.87
C GLY A 70 -5.37 -23.27 22.41
N LEU A 71 -6.60 -23.29 21.89
CA LEU A 71 -6.90 -22.93 20.49
C LEU A 71 -7.13 -21.43 20.26
N PHE A 72 -7.62 -20.72 21.28
CA PHE A 72 -8.06 -19.33 21.09
C PHE A 72 -6.89 -18.38 20.83
N GLN A 73 -5.75 -18.60 21.47
CA GLN A 73 -4.58 -17.75 21.28
C GLN A 73 -3.96 -17.89 19.87
N PRO A 74 -3.65 -19.11 19.38
CA PRO A 74 -3.14 -19.30 18.02
C PRO A 74 -4.10 -18.76 16.94
N LEU A 75 -5.41 -18.93 17.12
CA LEU A 75 -6.40 -18.42 16.17
C LEU A 75 -6.34 -16.89 16.05
N ALA A 76 -6.35 -16.18 17.18
CA ALA A 76 -6.30 -14.72 17.19
C ALA A 76 -4.99 -14.18 16.59
N GLU A 77 -3.85 -14.79 16.92
CA GLU A 77 -2.54 -14.43 16.35
C GLU A 77 -2.53 -14.65 14.82
N LYS A 78 -3.09 -15.76 14.34
CA LYS A 78 -3.18 -16.08 12.91
C LYS A 78 -4.11 -15.15 12.14
N THR A 79 -5.27 -14.80 12.71
CA THR A 79 -6.17 -13.82 12.09
C THR A 79 -5.51 -12.45 11.99
N ALA A 80 -4.84 -12.00 13.06
CA ALA A 80 -4.11 -10.73 13.04
C ALA A 80 -2.98 -10.75 11.98
N ALA A 81 -2.23 -11.85 11.89
CA ALA A 81 -1.19 -12.03 10.88
C ALA A 81 -1.76 -12.01 9.46
N TYR A 82 -2.85 -12.74 9.19
CA TYR A 82 -3.50 -12.74 7.88
C TYR A 82 -3.97 -11.34 7.48
N SER A 83 -4.64 -10.61 8.38
CA SER A 83 -5.08 -9.24 8.12
C SER A 83 -3.91 -8.29 7.86
N ARG A 84 -2.78 -8.46 8.57
CA ARG A 84 -1.58 -7.67 8.34
C ARG A 84 -0.94 -7.96 6.99
N HIS A 85 -0.77 -9.24 6.64
CA HIS A 85 -0.25 -9.62 5.32
C HIS A 85 -1.15 -9.14 4.18
N LEU A 86 -2.48 -9.21 4.35
CA LEU A 86 -3.42 -8.67 3.38
C LEU A 86 -3.24 -7.15 3.19
N TYR A 87 -3.08 -6.41 4.30
CA TYR A 87 -2.80 -4.98 4.27
C TYR A 87 -1.47 -4.66 3.58
N ASP A 88 -0.40 -5.40 3.90
CA ASP A 88 0.92 -5.19 3.31
C ASP A 88 0.91 -5.41 1.79
N ILE A 89 0.17 -6.43 1.31
CA ILE A 89 0.01 -6.69 -0.12
C ILE A 89 -0.75 -5.55 -0.79
N ALA A 90 -1.90 -5.15 -0.24
CA ALA A 90 -2.75 -4.10 -0.81
C ALA A 90 -2.04 -2.73 -0.80
N SER A 91 -1.44 -2.34 0.33
CA SER A 91 -0.73 -1.08 0.48
C SER A 91 0.55 -1.03 -0.36
N GLY A 92 1.32 -2.12 -0.41
CA GLY A 92 2.50 -2.24 -1.26
C GLY A 92 2.15 -2.13 -2.75
N THR A 93 1.05 -2.76 -3.18
CA THR A 93 0.56 -2.64 -4.56
C THR A 93 0.10 -1.21 -4.85
N GLY A 94 -0.72 -0.63 -3.98
CA GLY A 94 -1.20 0.75 -4.14
C GLY A 94 -0.07 1.81 -4.17
N ALA A 95 0.99 1.59 -3.39
CA ALA A 95 2.15 2.48 -3.39
C ALA A 95 2.87 2.50 -4.74
N GLU A 96 2.97 1.37 -5.46
CA GLU A 96 3.58 1.33 -6.80
C GLU A 96 2.75 2.13 -7.83
N PHE A 97 1.41 2.07 -7.74
CA PHE A 97 0.52 2.92 -8.54
C PHE A 97 0.68 4.40 -8.18
N GLY A 98 0.81 4.72 -6.88
CA GLY A 98 1.08 6.08 -6.41
C GLY A 98 2.38 6.64 -6.98
N LYS A 99 3.47 5.88 -6.94
CA LYS A 99 4.77 6.27 -7.52
C LYS A 99 4.68 6.55 -9.03
N ALA A 100 3.94 5.74 -9.78
CA ALA A 100 3.74 5.98 -11.21
C ALA A 100 3.00 7.30 -11.47
N PHE A 101 1.98 7.62 -10.65
CA PHE A 101 1.29 8.90 -10.72
C PHE A 101 2.21 10.09 -10.37
N GLU A 102 3.02 9.96 -9.32
CA GLU A 102 4.00 10.98 -8.93
C GLU A 102 5.04 11.23 -10.02
N ALA A 103 5.54 10.18 -10.67
CA ALA A 103 6.46 10.29 -11.80
C ALA A 103 5.82 11.07 -12.95
N GLN A 104 4.59 10.73 -13.34
CA GLN A 104 3.88 11.43 -14.41
C GLN A 104 3.61 12.90 -14.08
N ALA A 105 3.23 13.20 -12.83
CA ALA A 105 3.01 14.57 -12.38
C ALA A 105 4.31 15.39 -12.39
N THR A 106 5.42 14.79 -11.96
CA THR A 106 6.75 15.41 -11.99
C THR A 106 7.16 15.73 -13.43
N ASP A 107 6.94 14.82 -14.37
CA ASP A 107 7.29 15.04 -15.77
C ASP A 107 6.40 16.11 -16.43
N ALA A 108 5.11 16.16 -16.08
CA ALA A 108 4.22 17.24 -16.49
C ALA A 108 4.68 18.60 -15.95
N GLN A 109 5.10 18.66 -14.68
CA GLN A 109 5.65 19.88 -14.06
C GLN A 109 6.93 20.33 -14.77
N LYS A 110 7.85 19.43 -15.10
CA LYS A 110 9.07 19.74 -15.86
C LYS A 110 8.74 20.27 -17.25
N ALA A 111 7.84 19.62 -17.98
CA ALA A 111 7.41 20.06 -19.30
C ALA A 111 6.81 21.47 -19.26
N PHE A 112 5.98 21.75 -18.25
CA PHE A 112 5.41 23.08 -18.04
C PHE A 112 6.50 24.12 -17.70
N THR A 113 7.40 23.82 -16.76
CA THR A 113 8.50 24.72 -16.37
C THR A 113 9.38 25.06 -17.57
N ASN A 114 9.71 24.07 -18.40
CA ASN A 114 10.49 24.27 -19.63
C ASN A 114 9.75 25.17 -20.64
N LEU A 115 8.42 25.03 -20.74
CA LEU A 115 7.61 25.90 -21.58
C LEU A 115 7.62 27.34 -21.08
N VAL A 116 7.47 27.54 -19.76
CA VAL A 116 7.52 28.87 -19.13
C VAL A 116 8.89 29.52 -19.31
N ASP A 117 9.97 28.79 -19.08
CA ASP A 117 11.34 29.30 -19.26
C ASP A 117 11.64 29.61 -20.73
N SER A 118 11.15 28.78 -21.66
CA SER A 118 11.27 29.03 -23.09
C SER A 118 10.46 30.25 -23.53
N ALA A 119 9.25 30.43 -22.99
CA ALA A 119 8.43 31.61 -23.26
C ALA A 119 9.10 32.86 -22.70
N ALA A 120 9.60 32.83 -21.47
CA ALA A 120 10.31 33.94 -20.83
C ALA A 120 11.57 34.38 -21.58
N LYS A 121 12.37 33.42 -22.09
CA LYS A 121 13.58 33.72 -22.87
C LYS A 121 13.29 34.32 -24.25
N ASN A 122 12.10 34.08 -24.79
CA ASN A 122 11.69 34.55 -26.12
C ASN A 122 10.61 35.64 -26.06
N ALA A 123 10.35 36.21 -24.88
CA ALA A 123 9.24 37.13 -24.68
C ALA A 123 9.61 38.55 -25.14
N PRO A 124 8.76 39.24 -25.94
CA PRO A 124 8.99 40.63 -26.32
C PRO A 124 8.95 41.57 -25.10
N ALA A 125 9.66 42.70 -25.18
CA ALA A 125 9.73 43.68 -24.09
C ALA A 125 8.32 44.09 -23.60
N GLY A 126 8.08 44.06 -22.28
CA GLY A 126 6.79 44.38 -21.64
C GLY A 126 5.98 43.17 -21.14
N SER A 127 6.51 41.96 -21.24
CA SER A 127 5.87 40.70 -20.81
C SER A 127 6.35 40.17 -19.44
N GLU A 128 7.20 40.92 -18.75
CA GLU A 128 7.86 40.55 -17.49
C GLU A 128 6.85 40.26 -16.37
N THR A 129 5.75 41.02 -16.32
CA THR A 129 4.65 40.83 -15.36
C THR A 129 3.92 39.51 -15.59
N ALA A 130 3.68 39.11 -16.84
CA ALA A 130 2.99 37.86 -17.17
C ALA A 130 3.86 36.64 -16.83
N VAL A 131 5.17 36.71 -17.10
CA VAL A 131 6.14 35.67 -16.71
C VAL A 131 6.24 35.54 -15.19
N ALA A 132 6.22 36.65 -14.45
CA ALA A 132 6.26 36.65 -12.99
C ALA A 132 5.00 36.01 -12.36
N VAL A 133 3.81 36.31 -12.90
CA VAL A 133 2.56 35.66 -12.47
C VAL A 133 2.59 34.16 -12.76
N MET A 134 3.11 33.75 -13.92
CA MET A 134 3.22 32.33 -14.27
C MET A 134 4.20 31.58 -13.36
N LYS A 135 5.37 32.15 -13.05
CA LYS A 135 6.30 31.56 -12.06
C LYS A 135 5.68 31.44 -10.68
N SER A 136 4.90 32.44 -10.26
CA SER A 136 4.17 32.41 -8.98
C SER A 136 3.13 31.29 -8.96
N ALA A 137 2.41 31.08 -10.07
CA ALA A 137 1.47 29.96 -10.21
C ALA A 137 2.16 28.59 -10.15
N VAL A 138 3.35 28.44 -10.76
CA VAL A 138 4.16 27.20 -10.63
C VAL A 138 4.56 26.95 -9.18
N SER A 139 5.04 27.99 -8.49
CA SER A 139 5.40 27.86 -7.07
C SER A 139 4.20 27.47 -6.20
N ALA A 140 3.04 28.07 -6.44
CA ALA A 140 1.81 27.72 -5.73
C ALA A 140 1.37 26.28 -6.01
N ALA A 141 1.47 25.82 -7.26
CA ALA A 141 1.17 24.45 -7.63
C ALA A 141 2.12 23.44 -6.93
N ASN A 142 3.42 23.73 -6.87
CA ASN A 142 4.39 22.88 -6.17
C ASN A 142 4.07 22.78 -4.66
N ASN A 143 3.76 23.90 -4.01
CA ASN A 143 3.38 23.92 -2.60
C ASN A 143 2.09 23.14 -2.32
N ALA A 144 1.12 23.21 -3.25
CA ALA A 144 -0.10 22.41 -3.17
C ALA A 144 0.21 20.91 -3.32
N PHE A 145 1.12 20.54 -4.23
CA PHE A 145 1.55 19.16 -4.42
C PHE A 145 2.23 18.57 -3.18
N GLU A 146 3.15 19.32 -2.56
CA GLU A 146 3.77 18.94 -1.28
C GLU A 146 2.73 18.77 -0.17
N SER A 147 1.70 19.62 -0.15
CA SER A 147 0.62 19.54 0.85
C SER A 147 -0.22 18.28 0.67
N VAL A 148 -0.52 17.90 -0.59
CA VAL A 148 -1.19 16.64 -0.90
C VAL A 148 -0.32 15.44 -0.50
N GLN A 149 0.97 15.44 -0.83
CA GLN A 149 1.89 14.36 -0.40
C GLN A 149 1.93 14.21 1.12
N LYS A 150 2.00 15.32 1.86
CA LYS A 150 1.95 15.29 3.34
C LYS A 150 0.62 14.71 3.84
N ALA A 151 -0.50 15.11 3.26
CA ALA A 151 -1.82 14.60 3.64
C ALA A 151 -1.95 13.09 3.37
N VAL A 152 -1.50 12.63 2.20
CA VAL A 152 -1.46 11.20 1.85
C VAL A 152 -0.61 10.44 2.86
N LYS A 153 0.59 10.94 3.18
CA LYS A 153 1.48 10.30 4.14
C LYS A 153 0.87 10.23 5.54
N GLN A 154 0.26 11.32 6.03
CA GLN A 154 -0.45 11.31 7.31
C GLN A 154 -1.61 10.31 7.32
N ALA A 155 -2.39 10.22 6.23
CA ALA A 155 -3.48 9.25 6.12
C ALA A 155 -2.96 7.81 6.18
N SER A 156 -1.85 7.52 5.49
CA SER A 156 -1.18 6.21 5.56
C SER A 156 -0.66 5.89 6.96
N ASP A 157 0.01 6.84 7.62
CA ASP A 157 0.53 6.64 8.98
C ASP A 157 -0.62 6.39 9.98
N VAL A 158 -1.76 7.07 9.82
CA VAL A 158 -2.97 6.85 10.64
C VAL A 158 -3.60 5.48 10.36
N ALA A 159 -3.67 5.06 9.10
CA ALA A 159 -4.17 3.73 8.73
C ALA A 159 -3.30 2.63 9.34
N GLU A 160 -1.98 2.76 9.25
CA GLU A 160 -1.02 1.83 9.86
C GLU A 160 -1.17 1.78 11.39
N ALA A 161 -1.30 2.94 12.04
CA ALA A 161 -1.53 3.02 13.48
C ALA A 161 -2.83 2.31 13.91
N ASN A 162 -3.92 2.48 13.16
CA ASN A 162 -5.19 1.80 13.44
C ASN A 162 -5.08 0.28 13.22
N PHE A 163 -4.41 -0.16 12.16
CA PHE A 163 -4.15 -1.59 11.93
C PHE A 163 -3.32 -2.20 13.06
N ASN A 164 -2.28 -1.51 13.51
CA ASN A 164 -1.47 -1.93 14.66
C ASN A 164 -2.31 -2.01 15.94
N ALA A 165 -3.21 -1.06 16.17
CA ALA A 165 -4.10 -1.07 17.33
C ALA A 165 -5.10 -2.24 17.31
N VAL A 166 -5.68 -2.56 16.15
CA VAL A 166 -6.58 -3.70 15.97
C VAL A 166 -5.82 -5.02 16.18
N ALA A 167 -4.63 -5.15 15.60
CA ALA A 167 -3.76 -6.32 15.82
C ALA A 167 -3.41 -6.49 17.30
N ASN A 168 -3.06 -5.39 17.99
CA ASN A 168 -2.80 -5.40 19.43
C ASN A 168 -4.05 -5.77 20.25
N THR A 169 -5.24 -5.33 19.83
CA THR A 169 -6.51 -5.68 20.47
C THR A 169 -6.81 -7.16 20.30
N ALA A 170 -6.60 -7.73 19.11
CA ALA A 170 -6.73 -9.16 18.87
C ALA A 170 -5.73 -9.97 19.72
N ALA A 171 -4.47 -9.52 19.80
CA ALA A 171 -3.45 -10.14 20.64
C ALA A 171 -3.77 -10.04 22.15
N ASN A 172 -4.41 -8.97 22.60
CA ASN A 172 -4.83 -8.83 23.99
C ASN A 172 -6.08 -9.66 24.30
N ALA A 173 -7.04 -9.75 23.37
CA ALA A 173 -8.21 -10.62 23.48
C ALA A 173 -7.79 -12.10 23.63
N ALA A 174 -6.78 -12.52 22.86
CA ALA A 174 -6.13 -13.82 22.97
C ALA A 174 -5.58 -14.09 24.38
N LYS A 175 -4.92 -13.10 24.99
CA LYS A 175 -4.34 -13.19 26.34
C LYS A 175 -5.40 -13.26 27.44
N THR A 176 -6.53 -12.57 27.28
CA THR A 176 -7.66 -12.64 28.25
C THR A 176 -8.47 -13.92 28.14
N ALA A 177 -8.44 -14.63 27.02
CA ALA A 177 -9.09 -15.92 26.82
C ALA A 177 -8.27 -17.10 27.38
N ALA A 178 -6.97 -16.93 27.62
CA ALA A 178 -6.16 -17.90 28.35
C ALA A 178 -6.59 -17.95 29.82
N PRO A 179 -6.82 -19.13 30.42
CA PRO A 179 -7.33 -19.23 31.78
C PRO A 179 -6.35 -18.58 32.76
N ARG A 180 -6.87 -17.63 33.54
CA ARG A 180 -6.16 -17.00 34.65
C ARG A 180 -5.78 -18.12 35.62
N LYS A 181 -4.49 -18.45 35.74
CA LYS A 181 -4.01 -19.36 36.78
C LYS A 181 -4.52 -18.86 38.13
N ARG A 182 -5.44 -19.62 38.73
CA ARG A 182 -5.85 -19.53 40.12
C ARG A 182 -5.61 -20.89 40.74
#